data_AF-A0A9W8LZE1-F1
#
_entry.id   AF-A0A9W8LZE1-F1
#
_cell.length_a   1.000
_cell.length_b   1.000
_cell.length_c   1.000
_cell.angle_alpha   90.00
_cell.angle_beta   90.00
_cell.angle_gamma   90.00
#
_symmetry.space_group_name_H-M   'P 1'
#
loop_
_entity.id
_entity.type
_entity.pdbx_description
1 polymer ?
#
loop_
_entity_poly.entity_id
_entity_poly.type
_entity_poly.pdbx_seq_one_letter_code
_entity_poly.pdbx_strand_id
1 'polypeptide(L)'
;GNRKAPPGTSEFDKWRAVILGTEVVLLEALCFDMVVDHPHVALAQLLERQQVDRRVAQMAWGFIADCMRLPVCVVYGSRTIAGAAVELAARVAPQDARTGLNPSWADQAGLRHSEIDQIVQWMLGFYSREAQARRAQPTEAAQTPASSPPANSSPMPHQSPPK
;
A
#
# COMPACT_ATOMS: atom_id res chain seq x y z
N GLY A 1 -15.69 13.01 -8.56
CA GLY A 1 -16.54 13.43 -9.68
C GLY A 1 -16.19 12.62 -10.91
N ASN A 2 -17.10 11.80 -11.42
CA ASN A 2 -16.90 10.98 -12.62
C ASN A 2 -17.41 11.75 -13.86
N ARG A 3 -16.56 12.57 -14.48
CA ARG A 3 -16.85 13.08 -15.84
C ARG A 3 -16.37 12.05 -16.84
N LYS A 4 -17.27 11.60 -17.73
CA LYS A 4 -16.94 10.77 -18.89
C LYS A 4 -17.41 11.52 -20.14
N ALA A 5 -16.52 11.70 -21.11
CA ALA A 5 -16.90 12.23 -22.41
C ALA A 5 -17.68 11.15 -23.19
N PRO A 6 -18.90 11.42 -23.69
CA PRO A 6 -19.65 10.46 -24.49
C PRO A 6 -18.92 10.12 -25.81
N PRO A 7 -18.98 8.87 -26.29
CA PRO A 7 -18.46 8.51 -27.62
C PRO A 7 -19.07 9.40 -28.71
N GLY A 8 -18.26 9.74 -29.73
CA GLY A 8 -18.68 10.59 -30.86
C GLY A 8 -18.69 12.09 -30.57
N THR A 9 -18.21 12.51 -29.39
CA THR A 9 -17.94 13.92 -29.09
C THR A 9 -16.50 14.30 -29.43
N SER A 10 -16.26 15.56 -29.79
CA SER A 10 -14.91 16.06 -30.05
C SER A 10 -13.98 15.94 -28.84
N GLU A 11 -14.52 16.03 -27.62
CA GLU A 11 -13.78 15.79 -26.39
C GLU A 11 -13.33 14.33 -26.26
N PHE A 12 -14.21 13.37 -26.58
CA PHE A 12 -13.86 11.96 -26.60
C PHE A 12 -12.77 11.66 -27.62
N ASP A 13 -12.91 12.16 -28.85
CA ASP A 13 -11.92 11.92 -29.92
C ASP A 13 -10.56 12.53 -29.57
N LYS A 14 -10.56 13.72 -28.96
CA LYS A 14 -9.34 14.37 -28.47
C LYS A 14 -8.63 13.48 -27.44
N TRP A 15 -9.31 13.04 -26.38
CA TRP A 15 -8.67 12.25 -25.32
C TRP A 15 -8.27 10.86 -25.82
N ARG A 16 -9.06 10.26 -26.71
CA ARG A 16 -8.69 9.01 -27.38
C ARG A 16 -7.38 9.17 -28.16
N ALA A 17 -7.24 10.23 -28.95
CA ALA A 17 -6.01 10.50 -29.70
C ALA A 17 -4.81 10.71 -28.77
N VAL A 18 -5.00 11.44 -27.65
CA VAL A 18 -3.94 11.65 -26.65
C VAL A 18 -3.51 10.34 -25.99
N ILE A 19 -4.45 9.50 -25.55
CA ILE A 19 -4.14 8.22 -24.91
C ILE A 19 -3.38 7.31 -25.88
N LEU A 20 -3.90 7.12 -27.10
CA LEU A 20 -3.27 6.24 -28.08
C LEU A 20 -1.88 6.75 -28.52
N GLY A 21 -1.73 8.07 -28.68
CA GLY A 21 -0.44 8.67 -29.00
C GLY A 21 0.58 8.52 -27.86
N THR A 22 0.12 8.66 -26.61
CA THR A 22 0.99 8.53 -25.43
C THR A 22 1.35 7.08 -25.15
N GLU A 23 0.45 6.14 -25.43
CA GLU A 23 0.68 4.70 -25.26
C GLU A 23 1.91 4.23 -26.05
N VAL A 24 2.03 4.61 -27.32
CA VAL A 24 3.17 4.23 -28.16
C VAL A 24 4.49 4.78 -27.58
N VAL A 25 4.51 6.06 -27.19
CA VAL A 25 5.69 6.70 -26.59
C VAL A 25 6.09 6.02 -25.27
N LEU A 26 5.11 5.64 -24.44
CA LEU A 26 5.36 4.92 -23.19
C LEU A 26 5.96 3.53 -23.45
N LEU A 27 5.38 2.77 -24.38
CA LEU A 27 5.86 1.43 -24.73
C LEU A 27 7.28 1.47 -25.29
N GLU A 28 7.59 2.42 -26.17
CA GLU A 28 8.94 2.62 -26.71
C GLU A 28 9.93 2.98 -25.60
N ALA A 29 9.55 3.88 -24.67
CA ALA A 29 10.40 4.26 -23.54
C ALA A 29 10.72 3.08 -22.60
N LEU A 30 9.80 2.12 -22.48
CA LEU A 30 9.99 0.88 -21.73
C LEU A 30 10.69 -0.22 -22.56
N CYS A 31 11.13 0.09 -23.79
CA CYS A 31 11.66 -0.91 -24.72
C CYS A 31 10.71 -2.09 -24.95
N PHE A 32 9.40 -1.86 -24.85
CA PHE A 32 8.33 -2.86 -24.87
C PHE A 32 8.46 -3.94 -23.79
N ASP A 33 9.24 -3.71 -22.75
CA ASP A 33 9.32 -4.60 -21.58
C ASP A 33 8.20 -4.27 -20.60
N MET A 34 7.15 -5.09 -20.63
CA MET A 34 5.99 -4.98 -19.75
C MET A 34 5.96 -6.08 -18.68
N VAL A 35 7.04 -6.86 -18.55
CA VAL A 35 7.11 -7.93 -17.57
C VAL A 35 7.54 -7.32 -16.23
N VAL A 36 6.58 -7.15 -15.33
CA VAL A 36 6.84 -6.61 -13.99
C VAL A 36 6.68 -7.72 -12.96
N ASP A 37 7.79 -8.12 -12.36
CA ASP A 37 7.78 -9.01 -11.20
C ASP A 37 7.15 -8.30 -10.00
N HIS A 38 6.19 -8.94 -9.33
CA HIS A 38 5.49 -8.29 -8.22
C HIS A 38 6.28 -8.41 -6.90
N PRO A 39 6.57 -7.30 -6.18
CA PRO A 39 7.37 -7.32 -4.96
C PRO A 39 6.76 -8.11 -3.79
N HIS A 40 5.45 -8.33 -3.76
CA HIS A 40 4.78 -9.24 -2.81
C HIS A 40 5.42 -10.64 -2.76
N VAL A 41 5.80 -11.21 -3.91
CA VAL A 41 6.41 -12.54 -3.96
C VAL A 41 7.80 -12.51 -3.32
N ALA A 42 8.59 -11.49 -3.66
CA ALA A 42 9.92 -11.31 -3.07
C ALA A 42 9.86 -11.00 -1.56
N LEU A 43 8.84 -10.27 -1.12
CA LEU A 43 8.59 -9.98 0.29
C LEU A 43 8.33 -11.26 1.08
N ALA A 44 7.43 -12.13 0.60
CA ALA A 44 7.15 -13.40 1.28
C ALA A 44 8.43 -14.22 1.49
N GLN A 45 9.26 -14.33 0.46
CA GLN A 45 10.55 -15.04 0.54
C GLN A 45 11.54 -14.38 1.50
N LEU A 46 11.59 -13.05 1.57
CA LEU A 46 12.47 -12.32 2.49
C LEU A 46 12.03 -12.50 3.94
N LEU A 47 10.73 -12.38 4.22
CA LEU A 47 10.19 -12.50 5.57
C LEU A 47 10.41 -13.90 6.14
N GLU A 48 10.25 -14.95 5.32
CA GLU A 48 10.49 -16.34 5.72
C GLU A 48 11.97 -16.58 6.08
N ARG A 49 12.90 -16.09 5.24
CA ARG A 49 14.35 -16.28 5.45
C ARG A 49 14.88 -15.52 6.66
N GLN A 50 14.38 -14.31 6.89
CA GLN A 50 14.88 -13.42 7.94
C GLN A 50 14.15 -13.59 9.28
N GLN A 51 13.15 -14.48 9.35
CA GLN A 51 12.35 -14.73 10.57
C GLN A 51 11.84 -13.44 11.23
N VAL A 52 11.36 -12.51 10.39
CA VAL A 52 10.92 -11.18 10.81
C VAL A 52 9.69 -11.28 11.70
N ASP A 53 9.61 -10.43 12.72
CA ASP A 53 8.44 -10.38 13.60
C ASP A 53 7.15 -10.11 12.81
N ARG A 54 6.06 -10.71 13.27
CA ARG A 54 4.76 -10.67 12.60
C ARG A 54 4.23 -9.23 12.41
N ARG A 55 4.49 -8.32 13.36
CA ARG A 55 4.05 -6.92 13.24
C ARG A 55 4.84 -6.20 12.14
N VAL A 56 6.15 -6.42 12.08
CA VAL A 56 7.02 -5.85 11.03
C VAL A 56 6.64 -6.41 9.66
N ALA A 57 6.40 -7.71 9.57
CA ALA A 57 5.89 -8.34 8.36
C ALA A 57 4.58 -7.69 7.88
N GLN A 58 3.61 -7.51 8.78
CA GLN A 58 2.32 -6.91 8.44
C GLN A 58 2.45 -5.48 7.92
N MET A 59 3.32 -4.67 8.52
CA MET A 59 3.60 -3.31 8.04
C MET A 59 4.26 -3.33 6.66
N ALA A 60 5.26 -4.20 6.46
CA ALA A 60 5.94 -4.32 5.18
C ALA A 60 4.96 -4.70 4.04
N TRP A 61 3.98 -5.59 4.31
CA TRP A 61 2.91 -5.89 3.35
C TRP A 61 2.08 -4.66 2.96
N GLY A 62 1.73 -3.83 3.95
CA GLY A 62 1.03 -2.57 3.70
C GLY A 62 1.86 -1.61 2.85
N PHE A 63 3.14 -1.46 3.15
CA PHE A 63 4.04 -0.61 2.38
C PHE A 63 4.21 -1.08 0.93
N ILE A 64 4.21 -2.38 0.67
CA ILE A 64 4.21 -2.89 -0.71
C ILE A 64 2.92 -2.53 -1.45
N ALA A 65 1.76 -2.67 -0.81
CA ALA A 65 0.50 -2.30 -1.45
C ALA A 65 0.48 -0.81 -1.83
N ASP A 66 0.97 0.05 -0.95
CA ASP A 66 1.00 1.50 -1.18
C ASP A 66 2.07 1.90 -2.22
N CYS A 67 3.21 1.22 -2.25
CA CYS A 67 4.27 1.56 -3.19
C CYS A 67 3.90 1.27 -4.65
N MET A 68 2.85 0.49 -4.92
CA MET A 68 2.28 0.34 -6.28
C MET A 68 1.73 1.66 -6.84
N ARG A 69 1.51 2.67 -5.99
CA ARG A 69 1.11 4.03 -6.40
C ARG A 69 2.31 4.91 -6.76
N LEU A 70 3.53 4.38 -6.66
CA LEU A 70 4.77 5.04 -7.02
C LEU A 70 5.39 4.37 -8.25
N PRO A 71 6.25 5.07 -9.01
CA PRO A 71 6.91 4.47 -10.17
C PRO A 71 8.06 3.52 -9.77
N VAL A 72 8.11 3.03 -8.52
CA VAL A 72 9.22 2.20 -8.02
C VAL A 72 9.36 0.89 -8.77
N CYS A 73 8.25 0.29 -9.25
CA CYS A 73 8.27 -0.97 -9.99
C CYS A 73 8.88 -0.86 -11.40
N VAL A 74 9.03 0.37 -11.91
CA VAL A 74 9.66 0.64 -13.21
C VAL A 74 11.15 0.96 -13.02
N VAL A 75 11.53 1.47 -11.84
CA VAL A 75 12.89 1.95 -11.56
C VAL A 75 13.74 0.91 -10.84
N TYR A 76 13.13 0.08 -9.99
CA TYR A 76 13.83 -0.86 -9.11
C TYR A 76 13.28 -2.27 -9.23
N GLY A 77 14.15 -3.26 -9.02
CA GLY A 77 13.75 -4.67 -8.97
C GLY A 77 12.91 -5.01 -7.75
N SER A 78 12.01 -5.97 -7.91
CA SER A 78 10.99 -6.36 -6.92
C SER A 78 11.58 -6.80 -5.58
N ARG A 79 12.76 -7.43 -5.60
CA ARG A 79 13.48 -7.83 -4.38
C ARG A 79 14.01 -6.62 -3.60
N THR A 80 14.52 -5.61 -4.28
CA THR A 80 15.01 -4.37 -3.66
C THR A 80 13.85 -3.58 -3.07
N ILE A 81 12.71 -3.51 -3.77
CA ILE A 81 11.48 -2.90 -3.25
C ILE A 81 10.98 -3.63 -2.00
N ALA A 82 10.96 -4.97 -2.03
CA ALA A 82 10.61 -5.77 -0.86
C ALA A 82 11.55 -5.52 0.32
N GLY A 83 12.86 -5.42 0.07
CA GLY A 83 13.83 -5.05 1.09
C GLY A 83 13.58 -3.66 1.68
N ALA A 84 13.27 -2.67 0.84
CA ALA A 84 12.92 -1.32 1.29
C ALA A 84 11.67 -1.28 2.17
N ALA A 85 10.65 -2.09 1.85
CA ALA A 85 9.46 -2.20 2.68
C ALA A 85 9.76 -2.83 4.05
N VAL A 86 10.60 -3.87 4.10
CA VAL A 86 11.05 -4.49 5.35
C VAL A 86 11.87 -3.51 6.18
N GLU A 87 12.80 -2.79 5.55
CA GLU A 87 13.62 -1.78 6.19
C GLU A 87 12.78 -0.64 6.77
N LEU A 88 11.83 -0.09 5.99
CA LEU A 88 10.92 0.94 6.47
C LEU A 88 10.07 0.42 7.64
N ALA A 89 9.54 -0.80 7.53
CA ALA A 89 8.76 -1.42 8.60
C ALA A 89 9.56 -1.59 9.88
N ALA A 90 10.83 -1.98 9.78
CA ALA A 90 11.72 -2.08 10.92
C ALA A 90 12.01 -0.71 11.55
N ARG A 91 12.20 0.35 10.75
CA ARG A 91 12.44 1.72 11.22
C ARG A 91 11.26 2.32 11.96
N VAL A 92 10.03 2.04 11.52
CA VAL A 92 8.80 2.59 12.13
C VAL A 92 8.16 1.66 13.16
N ALA A 93 8.74 0.49 13.38
CA ALA A 93 8.20 -0.48 14.32
C ALA A 93 8.17 0.08 15.75
N PRO A 94 7.14 -0.25 16.54
CA PRO A 94 7.11 0.04 17.97
C PRO A 94 8.37 -0.47 18.69
N GLN A 95 8.82 0.22 19.74
CA GLN A 95 10.08 -0.10 20.45
C GLN A 95 10.09 -1.49 21.09
N ASP A 96 8.92 -2.07 21.37
CA ASP A 96 8.76 -3.43 21.90
C ASP A 96 8.84 -4.50 20.80
N ALA A 97 8.73 -4.12 19.53
CA ALA A 97 8.85 -5.05 18.42
C ALA A 97 10.33 -5.41 18.22
N ARG A 98 10.65 -6.69 18.42
CA ARG A 98 11.92 -7.25 17.96
C ARG A 98 11.86 -7.28 16.44
N THR A 99 12.61 -6.44 15.74
CA THR A 99 12.58 -6.41 14.27
C THR A 99 12.96 -7.75 13.63
N GLY A 100 13.74 -8.57 14.35
CA GLY A 100 14.22 -9.88 13.89
C GLY A 100 15.34 -9.77 12.85
N LEU A 101 15.64 -8.56 12.37
CA LEU A 101 16.62 -8.31 11.33
C LEU A 101 18.02 -8.16 11.93
N ASN A 102 18.95 -9.00 11.48
CA ASN A 102 20.39 -8.82 11.74
C ASN A 102 20.89 -7.56 11.01
N PRO A 103 21.77 -6.73 11.60
CA PRO A 103 22.36 -5.57 10.92
C PRO A 103 22.90 -5.80 9.49
N SER A 104 23.35 -7.01 9.17
CA SER A 104 23.89 -7.42 7.86
C SER A 104 22.87 -8.14 6.94
N TRP A 105 21.58 -8.12 7.28
CA TRP A 105 20.55 -8.87 6.56
C TRP A 105 20.45 -8.46 5.08
N ALA A 106 20.62 -7.17 4.78
CA ALA A 106 20.53 -6.63 3.43
C ALA A 106 21.71 -7.10 2.57
N ASP A 107 22.93 -7.06 3.11
CA ASP A 107 24.12 -7.60 2.44
C ASP A 107 23.98 -9.10 2.16
N GLN A 108 23.49 -9.88 3.14
CA GLN A 108 23.24 -11.32 2.98
C GLN A 108 22.16 -11.61 1.92
N ALA A 109 21.18 -10.72 1.78
CA ALA A 109 20.16 -10.80 0.74
C ALA A 109 20.65 -10.29 -0.64
N GLY A 110 21.87 -9.77 -0.72
CA GLY A 110 22.46 -9.19 -1.93
C GLY A 110 21.83 -7.86 -2.34
N LEU A 111 21.32 -7.10 -1.37
CA LEU A 111 20.62 -5.85 -1.61
C LEU A 111 21.51 -4.64 -1.34
N ARG A 112 21.48 -3.65 -2.24
CA ARG A 112 22.24 -2.42 -2.07
C ARG A 112 21.54 -1.47 -1.12
N HIS A 113 22.21 -1.12 -0.03
CA HIS A 113 21.71 -0.15 0.96
C HIS A 113 21.29 1.18 0.35
N SER A 114 22.05 1.70 -0.62
CA SER A 114 21.74 2.97 -1.29
C SER A 114 20.44 2.94 -2.08
N GLU A 115 20.05 1.80 -2.65
CA GLU A 115 18.76 1.66 -3.34
C GLU A 115 17.61 1.51 -2.35
N ILE A 116 17.83 0.71 -1.30
CA ILE A 116 16.89 0.57 -0.19
C ILE A 116 16.54 1.96 0.36
N ASP A 117 17.55 2.77 0.70
CA ASP A 117 17.34 4.11 1.25
C ASP A 117 16.61 5.05 0.29
N GLN A 118 16.90 5.00 -1.01
CA GLN A 118 16.19 5.79 -2.02
C GLN A 118 14.71 5.42 -2.10
N ILE A 119 14.38 4.13 -2.13
CA ILE A 119 12.99 3.65 -2.17
C ILE A 119 12.28 4.02 -0.87
N VAL A 120 12.93 3.87 0.29
CA VAL A 120 12.39 4.29 1.59
C VAL A 120 12.05 5.78 1.59
N GLN A 121 12.93 6.64 1.05
CA GLN A 121 12.66 8.07 0.93
C GLN A 121 11.45 8.35 0.03
N TRP A 122 11.30 7.61 -1.08
CA TRP A 122 10.13 7.75 -1.95
C TRP A 122 8.83 7.38 -1.24
N MET A 123 8.82 6.27 -0.49
CA MET A 123 7.68 5.85 0.33
C MET A 123 7.35 6.89 1.41
N LEU A 124 8.34 7.40 2.14
CA LEU A 124 8.13 8.45 3.15
C LEU A 124 7.60 9.75 2.53
N GLY A 125 8.10 10.14 1.36
CA GLY A 125 7.62 11.29 0.61
C GLY A 125 6.19 11.11 0.10
N PHE A 126 5.79 9.88 -0.24
CA PHE A 126 4.40 9.54 -0.54
C PHE A 126 3.49 9.74 0.68
N TYR A 127 3.83 9.12 1.82
CA TYR A 127 3.02 9.24 3.04
C TYR A 127 2.92 10.68 3.55
N SER A 128 3.99 11.46 3.43
CA SER A 128 3.99 12.87 3.79
C SER A 128 2.99 13.68 2.94
N ARG A 129 2.93 13.43 1.63
CA ARG A 129 1.97 14.07 0.72
C ARG A 129 0.53 13.64 1.01
N GLU A 130 0.29 12.35 1.22
CA GLU A 130 -1.03 11.83 1.58
C GLU A 130 -1.53 12.42 2.92
N ALA A 131 -0.65 12.56 3.92
CA ALA A 131 -0.98 13.17 5.20
C ALA A 131 -1.33 14.66 5.06
N GLN A 132 -0.59 15.41 4.23
CA GLN A 132 -0.90 16.81 3.94
C GLN A 132 -2.23 16.97 3.23
N ALA A 133 -2.51 16.14 2.22
CA ALA A 133 -3.77 16.14 1.48
C ALA A 133 -4.96 15.87 2.41
N ARG A 134 -4.83 14.92 3.34
CA ARG A 134 -5.86 14.61 4.36
C ARG A 134 -6.11 15.77 5.31
N ARG A 135 -5.06 16.52 5.70
CA ARG A 135 -5.20 17.71 6.57
C ARG A 135 -5.81 18.91 5.86
N ALA A 136 -5.60 19.03 4.55
CA ALA A 136 -6.14 20.13 3.74
C ALA A 136 -7.63 19.96 3.39
N GLN A 137 -8.21 18.78 3.61
CA GLN A 137 -9.65 18.57 3.46
C GLN A 137 -10.38 19.20 4.66
N PRO A 138 -11.39 20.05 4.45
CA PRO A 138 -12.21 20.57 5.54
C PRO A 138 -12.86 19.39 6.26
N THR A 139 -12.69 19.31 7.58
CA THR A 139 -13.37 18.33 8.44
C THR A 139 -14.89 18.49 8.26
N GLU A 140 -15.53 17.63 7.47
CA GLU A 140 -16.95 17.35 7.68
C GLU A 140 -17.07 16.71 9.06
N ALA A 141 -17.46 17.54 10.04
CA ALA A 141 -17.56 17.16 11.42
C ALA A 141 -18.54 15.98 11.61
N ALA A 142 -18.05 14.90 12.22
CA ALA A 142 -18.78 13.98 13.08
C ALA A 142 -20.25 13.70 12.74
N GLN A 143 -20.50 12.68 11.92
CA GLN A 143 -21.70 11.86 12.07
C GLN A 143 -21.29 10.46 12.51
N THR A 144 -21.21 10.28 13.82
CA THR A 144 -21.21 8.96 14.46
C THR A 144 -22.66 8.50 14.54
N PRO A 145 -23.13 7.47 13.82
CA PRO A 145 -24.29 6.73 14.29
C PRO A 145 -23.78 5.82 15.40
N ALA A 146 -24.00 6.23 16.66
CA ALA A 146 -23.86 5.34 17.79
C ALA A 146 -24.81 4.15 17.59
N SER A 147 -24.27 3.03 17.13
CA SER A 147 -24.97 1.74 17.09
C SER A 147 -24.23 0.79 18.04
N SER A 148 -24.80 0.62 19.22
CA SER A 148 -24.35 -0.32 20.23
C SER A 148 -24.51 -1.78 19.74
N PRO A 149 -23.60 -2.71 20.05
CA PRO A 149 -23.76 -4.13 19.71
C PRO A 149 -24.74 -4.84 20.66
N PRO A 150 -25.33 -5.97 20.23
CA PRO A 150 -26.46 -6.60 20.91
C PRO A 150 -26.00 -7.41 22.14
N ALA A 151 -26.68 -7.25 23.27
CA ALA A 151 -26.58 -8.16 24.40
C ALA A 151 -27.68 -9.22 24.27
N ASN A 152 -27.27 -10.44 23.93
CA ASN A 152 -28.14 -11.60 23.94
C ASN A 152 -28.17 -12.20 25.35
N SER A 153 -29.32 -12.13 26.03
CA SER A 153 -29.67 -13.02 27.14
C SER A 153 -31.16 -12.89 27.48
N SER A 154 -31.98 -13.82 26.99
CA SER A 154 -33.28 -14.14 27.60
C SER A 154 -33.05 -15.00 28.85
N PRO A 155 -33.97 -15.01 29.85
CA PRO A 155 -35.18 -15.85 29.76
C PRO A 155 -36.48 -15.19 30.29
N MET A 156 -37.61 -15.81 29.92
CA MET A 156 -39.00 -15.42 30.23
C MET A 156 -39.33 -15.32 31.73
N PRO A 157 -40.37 -14.56 32.10
CA PRO A 157 -41.24 -14.91 33.20
C PRO A 157 -42.66 -15.27 32.74
N HIS A 158 -43.12 -16.42 33.24
CA HIS A 158 -44.51 -16.86 33.31
C HIS A 158 -45.40 -15.77 33.94
N GLN A 159 -46.53 -15.46 33.30
CA GLN A 159 -47.68 -14.84 33.98
C GLN A 159 -48.87 -15.78 33.88
N SER A 160 -49.44 -16.13 35.03
CA SER A 160 -50.73 -16.80 35.17
C SER A 160 -51.87 -15.77 34.98
N PRO A 161 -53.02 -16.15 34.38
CA PRO A 161 -54.15 -15.25 34.21
C PRO A 161 -55.07 -15.24 35.46
N PRO A 162 -55.81 -14.14 35.74
CA PRO A 162 -56.87 -14.15 36.74
C PRO A 162 -58.26 -14.38 36.13
N LYS A 163 -59.02 -15.27 36.80
CA LYS A 163 -60.45 -15.64 36.72
C LYS A 163 -61.02 -16.13 35.39
#